data_AF-A0A383E253-F1
#
_entry.id   AF-A0A383E253-F1
#
_cell.length_a   1.000
_cell.length_b   1.000
_cell.length_c   1.000
_cell.angle_alpha   90.00
_cell.angle_beta   90.00
_cell.angle_gamma   90.00
#
_symmetry.space_group_name_H-M   'P 1'
#
loop_
_entity.id
_entity.type
_entity.pdbx_description
1 polymer ?
#
loop_
_entity_poly.entity_id
_entity_poly.type
_entity_poly.pdbx_seq_one_letter_code
_entity_poly.pdbx_strand_id
1 'polypeptide(L)'
;MFCSGFFIGVFLIFLGLRAKQRYNFSEKKTNQGLSPPALIRTGDKVVTAKTMDELVSLCKRRGFVYQSNEIYGGLQGLYDYGPLGVELKNNLKQAWWRAMVYERDDIEGLDASVLTNPKTLYYSGHEDTFTDPLIDCRSCNSRWRADHLKEAKCPSCNSVDLTDPRPFNLMFKTNVGPVDDGKSFT
;
A
#
# COMPACT_ATOMS: atom_id res chain seq x y z
N MET A 1 -59.12 -16.90 -31.57
CA MET A 1 -57.92 -17.71 -31.29
C MET A 1 -56.86 -16.74 -30.77
N PHE A 2 -56.58 -16.79 -29.46
CA PHE A 2 -55.59 -16.03 -28.64
C PHE A 2 -55.68 -14.48 -28.68
N CYS A 3 -56.36 -13.77 -27.74
CA CYS A 3 -55.97 -13.41 -26.36
C CYS A 3 -54.51 -12.95 -26.23
N SER A 4 -54.11 -11.85 -25.57
CA SER A 4 -54.74 -10.72 -24.87
C SER A 4 -53.56 -9.91 -24.28
N GLY A 5 -53.75 -8.63 -24.00
CA GLY A 5 -52.68 -7.73 -23.54
C GLY A 5 -51.93 -8.18 -22.28
N PHE A 6 -50.64 -7.87 -22.26
CA PHE A 6 -49.79 -7.79 -21.07
C PHE A 6 -48.60 -6.88 -21.44
N PHE A 7 -48.05 -6.16 -20.46
CA PHE A 7 -46.91 -5.21 -20.58
C PHE A 7 -47.25 -3.73 -20.85
N ILE A 8 -48.28 -3.21 -20.17
CA ILE A 8 -48.22 -1.85 -19.62
C ILE A 8 -48.22 -2.01 -18.11
N GLY A 9 -47.07 -1.86 -17.45
CA GLY A 9 -47.01 -1.84 -15.98
C GLY A 9 -45.80 -2.50 -15.31
N VAL A 10 -44.56 -2.18 -15.71
CA VAL A 10 -43.37 -2.37 -14.84
C VAL A 10 -42.32 -1.28 -15.10
N PHE A 11 -42.73 0.01 -15.08
CA PHE A 11 -41.79 1.13 -15.29
C PHE A 11 -41.82 2.18 -14.16
N LEU A 12 -42.44 1.89 -13.00
CA LEU A 12 -42.62 2.86 -11.91
C LEU A 12 -42.51 2.24 -10.50
N ILE A 13 -41.50 1.39 -10.22
CA ILE A 13 -41.24 0.88 -8.85
C ILE A 13 -39.77 1.00 -8.38
N PHE A 14 -38.81 1.45 -9.21
CA PHE A 14 -37.40 1.58 -8.79
C PHE A 14 -36.90 3.02 -8.56
N LEU A 15 -37.80 3.95 -8.22
CA LEU A 15 -37.48 5.24 -7.62
C LEU A 15 -37.99 5.23 -6.17
N GLY A 16 -37.26 4.61 -5.24
CA GLY A 16 -37.76 4.55 -3.86
C GLY A 16 -37.00 3.75 -2.81
N LEU A 17 -35.80 3.21 -3.10
CA LEU A 17 -35.02 2.49 -2.09
C LEU A 17 -33.59 3.02 -2.02
N ARG A 18 -33.46 4.29 -1.61
CA ARG A 18 -32.24 4.78 -0.98
C ARG A 18 -32.19 4.13 0.40
N ALA A 19 -31.67 2.89 0.46
CA ALA A 19 -31.44 2.14 1.69
C ALA A 19 -30.33 2.84 2.49
N LYS A 20 -30.70 3.91 3.18
CA LYS A 20 -29.90 4.56 4.22
C LYS A 20 -29.96 3.62 5.42
N GLN A 21 -29.14 2.58 5.40
CA GLN A 21 -28.95 1.69 6.54
C GLN A 21 -28.16 2.45 7.59
N ARG A 22 -28.87 3.33 8.32
CA ARG A 22 -28.41 3.93 9.57
C ARG A 22 -28.19 2.78 10.53
N TYR A 23 -26.94 2.36 10.68
CA TYR A 23 -26.55 1.43 11.71
C TYR A 23 -26.62 2.18 13.05
N ASN A 24 -27.79 2.15 13.68
CA ASN A 24 -27.94 2.59 15.06
C ASN A 24 -27.21 1.59 15.96
N PHE A 25 -26.00 1.95 16.37
CA PHE A 25 -25.27 1.26 17.45
C PHE A 25 -26.02 1.53 18.77
N SER A 26 -27.04 0.73 19.04
CA SER A 26 -27.68 0.66 20.36
C SER A 26 -26.80 -0.21 21.25
N GLU A 27 -26.11 0.39 22.22
CA GLU A 27 -25.43 -0.32 23.30
C GLU A 27 -26.42 -1.21 24.08
N LYS A 28 -26.50 -2.48 23.71
CA LYS A 28 -27.09 -3.50 24.59
C LYS A 28 -25.99 -4.02 25.51
N LYS A 29 -25.96 -3.52 26.74
CA LYS A 29 -25.19 -4.11 27.85
C LYS A 29 -25.75 -5.51 28.15
N THR A 30 -25.11 -6.55 27.65
CA THR A 30 -25.30 -7.91 28.15
C THR A 30 -24.17 -8.24 29.13
N ASN A 31 -24.46 -8.09 30.42
CA ASN A 31 -23.70 -8.72 31.50
C ASN A 31 -23.91 -10.23 31.43
N GLN A 32 -22.96 -10.96 30.85
CA GLN A 32 -22.79 -12.39 31.14
C GLN A 32 -21.30 -12.64 31.32
N GLY A 33 -20.95 -13.07 32.53
CA GLY A 33 -19.59 -13.26 33.00
C GLY A 33 -18.86 -14.30 32.17
N LEU A 34 -17.85 -13.85 31.45
CA LEU A 34 -16.67 -14.64 31.12
C LEU A 34 -15.55 -14.07 32.00
N SER A 35 -14.93 -14.91 32.81
CA SER A 35 -13.75 -14.52 33.59
C SER A 35 -12.70 -13.93 32.64
N PRO A 36 -12.11 -12.77 32.96
CA PRO A 36 -11.07 -12.20 32.13
C PRO A 36 -9.89 -13.18 32.08
N PRO A 37 -9.32 -13.48 30.90
CA PRO A 37 -8.00 -14.09 30.88
C PRO A 37 -7.06 -13.17 31.64
N ALA A 38 -6.37 -13.72 32.62
CA ALA A 38 -5.59 -13.01 33.63
C ALA A 38 -4.82 -11.83 33.02
N LEU A 39 -5.24 -10.61 33.36
CA LEU A 39 -4.45 -9.40 33.14
C LEU A 39 -3.25 -9.49 34.08
N ILE A 40 -2.10 -9.92 33.55
CA ILE A 40 -0.81 -9.62 34.19
C ILE A 40 -0.61 -8.12 34.05
N ARG A 41 -1.15 -7.36 35.00
CA ARG A 41 -0.84 -5.95 35.23
C ARG A 41 0.55 -5.86 35.86
N THR A 42 1.60 -5.99 35.04
CA THR A 42 2.92 -5.51 35.43
C THR A 42 3.04 -4.04 35.01
N GLY A 43 2.64 -3.15 35.93
CA GLY A 43 3.01 -1.73 35.95
C GLY A 43 2.72 -0.91 34.69
N ASP A 44 1.64 -0.13 34.71
CA ASP A 44 1.23 0.80 33.65
C ASP A 44 2.22 1.96 33.46
N LYS A 45 3.40 1.68 32.88
CA LYS A 45 4.12 2.66 32.08
C LYS A 45 3.80 2.37 30.63
N VAL A 46 3.00 3.24 30.02
CA VAL A 46 2.84 3.26 28.56
C VAL A 46 4.20 3.64 27.97
N VAL A 47 4.96 2.65 27.53
CA VAL A 47 6.24 2.87 26.86
C VAL A 47 5.93 3.25 25.42
N THR A 48 5.79 4.55 25.17
CA THR A 48 5.84 5.09 23.81
C THR A 48 7.28 5.02 23.33
N ALA A 49 7.51 4.42 22.16
CA ALA A 49 8.83 4.43 21.54
C ALA A 49 9.26 5.88 21.26
N LYS A 50 10.51 6.20 21.60
CA LYS A 50 11.11 7.53 21.43
C LYS A 50 12.01 7.60 20.20
N THR A 51 12.52 6.47 19.73
CA THR A 51 13.41 6.37 18.57
C THR A 51 12.83 5.45 17.49
N MET A 52 13.30 5.60 16.25
CA MET A 52 12.89 4.73 15.15
C MET A 52 13.35 3.29 15.37
N ASP A 53 14.54 3.10 15.94
CA ASP A 53 15.09 1.77 16.21
C ASP A 53 14.26 1.01 17.26
N GLU A 54 13.73 1.72 18.27
CA GLU A 54 12.81 1.15 19.23
C GLU A 54 11.53 0.64 18.56
N LEU A 55 10.95 1.42 17.63
CA LEU A 55 9.78 1.01 16.84
C LEU A 55 10.07 -0.21 15.98
N VAL A 56 11.17 -0.20 15.23
CA VAL A 56 11.57 -1.33 14.37
C VAL A 56 11.79 -2.59 15.22
N SER A 57 12.45 -2.47 16.37
CA SER A 57 12.67 -3.58 17.29
C SER A 57 11.36 -4.16 17.83
N LEU A 58 10.37 -3.30 18.13
CA LEU A 58 9.04 -3.71 18.59
C LEU A 58 8.29 -4.43 17.47
N CYS A 59 8.27 -3.85 16.27
CA CYS A 59 7.59 -4.41 15.11
C CYS A 59 8.11 -5.81 14.78
N LYS A 60 9.44 -5.99 14.80
CA LYS A 60 10.06 -7.30 14.59
C LYS A 60 9.74 -8.29 15.72
N ARG A 61 9.88 -7.87 16.99
CA ARG A 61 9.67 -8.75 18.16
C ARG A 61 8.22 -9.18 18.34
N ARG A 62 7.25 -8.33 17.98
CA ARG A 62 5.81 -8.59 18.17
C ARG A 62 5.10 -9.11 16.92
N GLY A 63 5.79 -9.22 15.79
CA GLY A 63 5.22 -9.74 14.56
C GLY A 63 4.29 -8.79 13.83
N PHE A 64 4.71 -7.52 13.73
CA PHE A 64 4.10 -6.55 12.83
C PHE A 64 4.75 -6.56 11.46
N VAL A 65 6.07 -6.33 11.39
CA VAL A 65 6.81 -6.17 10.13
C VAL A 65 8.16 -6.88 10.22
N TYR A 66 8.51 -7.59 9.14
CA TYR A 66 9.77 -8.31 8.98
C TYR A 66 10.47 -7.87 7.70
N GLN A 67 11.81 -8.00 7.68
CA GLN A 67 12.58 -7.81 6.45
C GLN A 67 12.23 -8.95 5.49
N SER A 68 11.85 -8.63 4.26
CA SER A 68 11.51 -9.70 3.32
C SER A 68 12.74 -10.50 2.93
N ASN A 69 12.58 -11.82 2.81
CA ASN A 69 13.66 -12.78 2.54
C ASN A 69 14.83 -12.70 3.55
N GLU A 70 14.56 -12.40 4.82
CA GLU A 70 15.59 -12.21 5.85
C GLU A 70 16.58 -13.39 5.94
N ILE A 71 16.09 -14.63 5.83
CA ILE A 71 16.93 -15.84 5.88
C ILE A 71 17.90 -15.99 4.69
N TYR A 72 17.67 -15.26 3.61
CA TYR A 72 18.50 -15.26 2.39
C TYR A 72 19.31 -13.96 2.25
N GLY A 73 19.51 -13.21 3.33
CA GLY A 73 20.26 -11.94 3.32
C GLY A 73 19.40 -10.68 3.18
N GLY A 74 18.08 -10.85 3.02
CA GLY A 74 17.13 -9.75 2.94
C GLY A 74 17.15 -9.01 1.60
N LEU A 75 15.98 -8.52 1.18
CA LEU A 75 15.89 -7.63 0.02
C LEU A 75 15.50 -6.21 0.46
N GLN A 76 16.46 -5.28 0.36
CA GLN A 76 16.28 -3.90 0.81
C GLN A 76 15.06 -3.25 0.12
N GLY A 77 14.23 -2.57 0.91
CA GLY A 77 13.01 -1.91 0.43
C GLY A 77 11.76 -2.80 0.39
N LEU A 78 11.90 -4.12 0.58
CA LEU A 78 10.76 -5.04 0.68
C LEU A 78 10.58 -5.54 2.12
N TYR A 79 9.33 -5.56 2.56
CA TYR A 79 8.95 -5.96 3.92
C TYR A 79 7.70 -6.82 3.93
N ASP A 80 7.68 -7.80 4.82
CA ASP A 80 6.57 -8.72 5.01
C ASP A 80 5.80 -8.39 6.28
N TYR A 81 4.47 -8.38 6.19
CA TYR A 81 3.60 -8.13 7.35
C TYR A 81 3.36 -9.43 8.11
N GLY A 82 3.68 -9.42 9.41
CA GLY A 82 3.37 -10.51 10.33
C GLY A 82 1.90 -10.52 10.76
N PRO A 83 1.49 -11.47 11.63
CA PRO A 83 0.08 -11.65 12.00
C PRO A 83 -0.58 -10.38 12.55
N LEU A 84 0.06 -9.69 13.51
CA LEU A 84 -0.49 -8.45 14.06
C LEU A 84 -0.43 -7.29 13.05
N GLY A 85 0.57 -7.30 12.17
CA GLY A 85 0.71 -6.30 11.12
C GLY A 85 -0.37 -6.39 10.07
N VAL A 86 -0.76 -7.61 9.68
CA VAL A 86 -1.85 -7.85 8.73
C VAL A 86 -3.18 -7.39 9.30
N GLU A 87 -3.49 -7.74 10.54
CA GLU A 87 -4.73 -7.29 11.21
C GLU A 87 -4.79 -5.77 11.31
N LEU A 88 -3.70 -5.13 11.75
CA LEU A 88 -3.62 -3.66 11.82
C LEU A 88 -3.83 -3.02 10.44
N LYS A 89 -3.13 -3.52 9.41
CA LYS A 89 -3.23 -3.04 8.03
C LYS A 89 -4.65 -3.18 7.50
N ASN A 90 -5.29 -4.32 7.75
CA ASN A 90 -6.65 -4.59 7.27
C ASN A 90 -7.68 -3.70 7.97
N ASN A 91 -7.57 -3.52 9.29
CA ASN A 91 -8.42 -2.61 10.04
C ASN A 91 -8.30 -1.16 9.53
N LEU A 92 -7.09 -0.72 9.23
CA LEU A 92 -6.86 0.63 8.67
C LEU A 92 -7.47 0.77 7.28
N LYS A 93 -7.27 -0.21 6.39
CA LYS A 93 -7.87 -0.24 5.04
C LYS A 93 -9.40 -0.19 5.10
N GLN A 94 -10.01 -0.97 5.99
CA GLN A 94 -11.47 -1.00 6.16
C GLN A 94 -12.01 0.32 6.70
N ALA A 95 -11.33 0.91 7.68
CA ALA A 95 -11.72 2.21 8.23
C ALA A 95 -11.67 3.31 7.15
N TRP A 96 -10.61 3.32 6.34
CA TRP A 96 -10.48 4.25 5.21
C TRP A 96 -11.55 4.01 4.15
N TRP A 97 -11.78 2.76 3.75
CA TRP A 97 -12.77 2.42 2.72
C TRP A 97 -14.18 2.84 3.14
N ARG A 98 -14.55 2.59 4.41
CA ARG A 98 -15.83 3.04 4.94
C ARG A 98 -15.97 4.56 4.87
N ALA A 99 -14.96 5.30 5.33
CA ALA A 99 -15.00 6.76 5.36
C ALA A 99 -15.06 7.38 3.96
N MET A 100 -14.38 6.78 2.98
CA MET A 100 -14.28 7.33 1.63
C MET A 100 -15.39 6.87 0.69
N VAL A 101 -15.78 5.60 0.74
CA VAL A 101 -16.70 5.00 -0.23
C VAL A 101 -18.12 4.88 0.33
N TYR A 102 -18.27 4.50 1.59
CA TYR A 102 -19.62 4.26 2.15
C TYR A 102 -20.25 5.52 2.74
N GLU A 103 -19.45 6.43 3.30
CA GLU A 103 -19.95 7.63 3.96
C GLU A 103 -20.12 8.82 2.99
N ARG A 104 -19.54 8.75 1.80
CA ARG A 104 -19.63 9.79 0.76
C ARG A 104 -20.50 9.32 -0.40
N ASP A 105 -21.24 10.26 -0.99
CA ASP A 105 -22.13 10.00 -2.14
C ASP A 105 -21.41 10.24 -3.50
N ASP A 106 -20.12 10.60 -3.51
CA ASP A 106 -19.38 11.08 -4.70
C ASP A 106 -18.13 10.26 -5.07
N ILE A 107 -17.95 9.07 -4.48
CA ILE A 107 -16.78 8.22 -4.70
C ILE A 107 -17.22 6.78 -4.97
N GLU A 108 -16.68 6.19 -6.02
CA GLU A 108 -16.93 4.80 -6.42
C GLU A 108 -15.69 3.93 -6.17
N GLY A 109 -15.91 2.71 -5.70
CA GLY A 109 -14.85 1.73 -5.50
C GLY A 109 -14.44 1.07 -6.82
N LEU A 110 -13.13 0.89 -7.03
CA LEU A 110 -12.56 0.20 -8.19
C LEU A 110 -11.38 -0.66 -7.76
N ASP A 111 -11.23 -1.84 -8.37
CA ASP A 111 -10.05 -2.70 -8.26
C ASP A 111 -9.50 -2.99 -9.65
N ALA A 112 -8.24 -2.67 -9.89
CA ALA A 112 -7.59 -2.70 -11.20
C ALA A 112 -6.35 -3.60 -11.18
N SER A 113 -5.97 -4.13 -12.34
CA SER A 113 -4.77 -4.96 -12.45
C SER A 113 -3.49 -4.16 -12.22
N VAL A 114 -2.48 -4.81 -11.59
CA VAL A 114 -1.14 -4.22 -11.44
C VAL A 114 -0.40 -4.18 -12.77
N LEU A 115 -0.46 -5.27 -13.56
CA LEU A 115 0.11 -5.31 -14.89
C LEU A 115 -0.61 -4.31 -15.79
N THR A 116 0.17 -3.39 -16.37
CA THR A 116 -0.35 -2.24 -17.11
C THR A 116 0.13 -2.26 -18.56
N ASN A 117 -0.72 -1.87 -19.51
CA ASN A 117 -0.31 -1.74 -20.90
C ASN A 117 0.69 -0.58 -21.06
N PRO A 118 1.83 -0.77 -21.75
CA PRO A 118 2.82 0.29 -21.97
C PRO A 118 2.24 1.58 -22.55
N LYS A 119 1.24 1.48 -23.44
CA LYS A 119 0.60 2.67 -24.03
C LYS A 119 -0.07 3.56 -22.99
N THR A 120 -0.59 2.99 -21.90
CA THR A 120 -1.17 3.75 -20.79
C THR A 120 -0.10 4.59 -20.08
N LEU A 121 1.10 4.02 -19.89
CA LEU A 121 2.23 4.69 -19.25
C LEU A 121 2.85 5.75 -20.16
N TYR A 122 2.88 5.50 -21.47
CA TYR A 122 3.25 6.49 -22.48
C TYR A 122 2.33 7.72 -22.46
N TYR A 123 1.01 7.50 -22.64
CA TYR A 123 0.05 8.61 -22.71
C TYR A 123 -0.18 9.32 -21.37
N SER A 124 0.09 8.68 -20.25
CA SER A 124 0.09 9.34 -18.93
C SER A 124 1.37 10.13 -18.65
N GLY A 125 2.40 10.01 -19.50
CA GLY A 125 3.69 10.69 -19.36
C GLY A 125 4.69 9.99 -18.43
N HIS A 126 4.31 8.90 -17.76
CA HIS A 126 5.18 8.19 -16.82
C HIS A 126 6.44 7.62 -17.50
N GLU A 127 6.35 7.23 -18.77
CA GLU A 127 7.51 6.72 -19.52
C GLU A 127 8.68 7.72 -19.58
N ASP A 128 8.36 9.01 -19.76
CA ASP A 128 9.36 10.08 -19.94
C ASP A 128 9.71 10.79 -18.62
N THR A 129 8.75 10.96 -17.71
CA THR A 129 8.93 11.84 -16.53
C THR A 129 9.13 11.11 -15.21
N PHE A 130 8.83 9.81 -15.12
CA PHE A 130 8.94 9.06 -13.86
C PHE A 130 10.38 8.58 -13.61
N THR A 131 11.29 9.55 -13.49
CA THR A 131 12.72 9.31 -13.32
C THR A 131 13.29 10.10 -12.16
N ASP A 132 14.16 9.46 -11.36
CA ASP A 132 14.97 10.17 -10.38
C ASP A 132 16.37 10.45 -10.94
N PRO A 133 17.00 11.59 -10.60
CA PRO A 133 18.39 11.84 -10.94
C PRO A 133 19.31 10.97 -10.08
N LEU A 134 20.04 10.05 -10.72
CA LEU A 134 20.96 9.13 -10.06
C LEU A 134 22.41 9.47 -10.38
N ILE A 135 23.26 9.37 -9.37
CA ILE A 135 24.71 9.57 -9.45
C ILE A 135 25.39 8.27 -9.02
N ASP A 136 26.38 7.83 -9.79
CA ASP A 136 27.22 6.69 -9.45
C ASP A 136 28.56 7.18 -8.90
N CYS A 137 29.04 6.55 -7.83
CA CYS A 137 30.42 6.71 -7.38
C CYS A 137 31.33 5.76 -8.14
N ARG A 138 32.34 6.27 -8.85
CA ARG A 138 33.28 5.43 -9.61
C ARG A 138 34.22 4.62 -8.74
N SER A 139 34.48 5.07 -7.51
CA SER A 139 35.43 4.43 -6.60
C SER A 139 34.85 3.19 -5.90
N CYS A 140 33.55 3.20 -5.54
CA CYS A 140 32.91 2.09 -4.83
C CYS A 140 31.67 1.51 -5.54
N ASN A 141 31.34 2.03 -6.72
CA ASN A 141 30.20 1.59 -7.54
C ASN A 141 28.83 1.66 -6.84
N SER A 142 28.74 2.44 -5.76
CA SER A 142 27.47 2.70 -5.07
C SER A 142 26.68 3.77 -5.81
N ARG A 143 25.35 3.63 -5.81
CA ARG A 143 24.44 4.56 -6.49
C ARG A 143 23.66 5.37 -5.48
N TRP A 144 23.50 6.66 -5.75
CA TRP A 144 22.84 7.61 -4.86
C TRP A 144 21.91 8.50 -5.64
N ARG A 145 20.78 8.88 -5.03
CA ARG A 145 19.93 9.93 -5.58
C ARG A 145 20.62 11.27 -5.45
N ALA A 146 20.73 12.01 -6.55
CA ALA A 146 21.37 13.33 -6.59
C ALA A 146 20.73 14.30 -5.59
N ASP A 147 19.41 14.28 -5.45
CA ASP A 147 18.67 15.18 -4.56
C ASP A 147 18.98 14.95 -3.06
N HIS A 148 19.46 13.76 -2.71
CA HIS A 148 19.77 13.40 -1.32
C HIS A 148 21.22 13.71 -0.95
N LEU A 149 22.08 14.00 -1.94
CA LEU A 149 23.47 14.38 -1.74
C LEU A 149 23.54 15.87 -1.40
N LYS A 150 23.74 16.18 -0.11
CA LYS A 150 23.98 17.56 0.35
C LYS A 150 25.35 18.10 -0.07
N GLU A 151 26.31 17.20 -0.26
CA GLU A 151 27.68 17.49 -0.69
C GLU A 151 28.02 16.60 -1.88
N ALA A 152 28.90 17.07 -2.76
CA ALA A 152 29.41 16.31 -3.91
C ALA A 152 30.44 15.23 -3.49
N LYS A 153 30.09 14.41 -2.50
CA LYS A 153 30.92 13.32 -1.96
C LYS A 153 30.07 12.07 -1.75
N CYS A 154 30.66 10.92 -2.06
CA CYS A 154 30.00 9.64 -1.81
C CYS A 154 29.84 9.38 -0.29
N PRO A 155 28.62 9.17 0.23
CA PRO A 155 28.40 8.87 1.65
C PRO A 155 29.05 7.56 2.13
N SER A 156 29.30 6.61 1.23
CA SER A 156 29.86 5.30 1.61
C SER A 156 31.38 5.28 1.67
N CYS A 157 32.09 6.04 0.83
CA CYS A 157 33.55 5.97 0.73
C CYS A 157 34.25 7.35 0.77
N ASN A 158 33.49 8.44 0.90
CA ASN A 158 33.96 9.83 0.91
C ASN A 158 34.74 10.27 -0.34
N SER A 159 34.71 9.51 -1.43
CA SER A 159 35.32 9.94 -2.69
C SER A 159 34.53 11.08 -3.34
N VAL A 160 35.25 11.93 -4.09
CA VAL A 160 34.69 13.05 -4.87
C VAL A 160 34.42 12.62 -6.32
N ASP A 161 34.85 11.42 -6.70
CA ASP A 161 34.73 10.88 -8.07
C ASP A 161 33.31 10.33 -8.32
N LEU A 162 32.38 11.25 -8.51
CA LEU A 162 30.97 11.03 -8.80
C LEU A 162 30.69 11.30 -10.30
N THR A 163 29.82 10.49 -10.91
CA THR A 163 29.35 10.76 -12.28
C THR A 163 28.36 11.92 -12.33
N ASP A 164 28.13 12.45 -13.53
CA ASP A 164 27.02 13.39 -13.73
C ASP A 164 25.67 12.72 -13.42
N PRO A 165 24.69 13.49 -12.90
CA PRO A 165 23.34 12.99 -12.67
C PRO A 165 22.70 12.51 -13.98
N ARG A 166 22.22 11.27 -14.00
CA ARG A 166 21.45 10.72 -15.11
C ARG A 166 20.03 10.35 -14.67
N PRO A 167 19.02 10.54 -15.51
CA PRO A 167 17.67 10.11 -15.19
C PRO A 167 17.61 8.58 -15.15
N PHE A 168 17.09 8.02 -14.07
CA PHE A 168 16.83 6.60 -13.93
C PHE A 168 15.33 6.35 -13.75
N ASN A 169 14.73 5.59 -14.66
CA ASN A 169 13.30 5.26 -14.60
C ASN A 169 13.03 4.30 -13.43
N LEU A 170 12.04 4.66 -12.62
CA LEU A 170 11.68 3.95 -11.39
C LEU A 170 10.64 2.82 -11.61
N MET A 171 10.08 2.68 -12.81
CA MET A 171 9.12 1.62 -13.14
C MET A 171 9.83 0.27 -13.28
N PHE A 172 9.16 -0.80 -12.85
CA PHE A 172 9.67 -2.15 -13.03
C PHE A 172 9.34 -2.63 -14.45
N LYS A 173 10.35 -3.04 -15.21
CA LYS A 173 10.13 -3.67 -16.51
C LYS A 173 9.90 -5.16 -16.32
N THR A 174 8.85 -5.69 -16.94
CA THR A 174 8.54 -7.12 -16.93
C THR A 174 7.94 -7.50 -18.27
N ASN A 175 8.13 -8.75 -18.69
CA ASN A 175 7.63 -9.23 -19.98
C ASN A 175 6.39 -10.08 -19.81
N VAL A 176 5.35 -9.78 -20.60
CA VAL A 176 4.12 -10.56 -20.64
C VAL A 176 4.17 -11.46 -21.86
N GLY A 177 4.42 -12.75 -21.63
CA GLY A 177 4.48 -13.76 -22.68
C GLY A 177 5.74 -14.64 -22.57
N PRO A 178 5.84 -15.69 -23.41
CA PRO A 178 6.96 -16.61 -23.41
C PRO A 178 8.24 -16.03 -24.02
N VAL A 179 8.12 -14.98 -24.83
CA VAL A 179 9.25 -14.32 -25.49
C VAL A 179 9.49 -12.97 -24.83
N ASP A 180 10.75 -12.71 -24.49
CA ASP A 180 11.19 -11.41 -24.00
C ASP A 180 11.34 -10.44 -25.18
N ASP A 181 10.28 -9.66 -25.42
CA ASP A 181 10.29 -8.62 -26.45
C ASP A 181 10.82 -7.27 -25.93
N GLY A 182 11.18 -7.16 -24.64
CA GLY A 182 11.77 -5.97 -24.01
C GLY A 182 10.90 -4.71 -23.97
N LYS A 183 9.62 -4.80 -24.37
CA LYS A 183 8.71 -3.66 -24.58
C LYS A 183 7.66 -3.48 -23.48
N SER A 184 7.65 -4.35 -22.48
CA SER A 184 6.61 -4.38 -21.46
C SER A 184 7.10 -3.74 -20.16
N PHE A 185 6.27 -2.85 -19.62
CA PHE A 185 6.48 -2.13 -18.36
C PHE A 185 5.34 -2.49 -17.41
N THR A 186 5.58 -2.46 -16.09
CA THR A 186 4.55 -2.61 -15.06
C THR A 186 4.73 -1.56 -13.99
#